data_AF-A0A2N2P197-F1
#
_entry.id   AF-A0A2N2P197-F1
#
_cell.length_a   1.000
_cell.length_b   1.000
_cell.length_c   1.000
_cell.angle_alpha   90.00
_cell.angle_beta   90.00
_cell.angle_gamma   90.00
#
_symmetry.space_group_name_H-M   'P 1'
#
loop_
_entity.id
_entity.type
_entity.pdbx_description
1 polymer ?
#
loop_
_entity_poly.entity_id
_entity_poly.type
_entity_poly.pdbx_seq_one_letter_code
_entity_poly.pdbx_strand_id
1 'polypeptide(L)'
;MMRAYAGLWTRILAFGFDYLPIAIYLGVVVMLGLALGAAFPELQQVVFGNPVSGQIAGFFIVTVPISLYFVLFESSAWQATWGKRKRHLQVISADGTRLSKKRSISRTALKFIPWELAHTCIWQISFADQTTSPIITFGFILVWILVGANAISLLVSPGHQTLYDRLANTYVIKIMA
;
A
#
# COMPACT_ATOMS: atom_id res chain seq x y z
N MET A 1 -20.99 -12.30 20.07
CA MET A 1 -20.52 -10.89 20.14
C MET A 1 -20.74 -10.23 18.79
N MET A 2 -21.51 -9.13 18.74
CA MET A 2 -21.55 -8.29 17.54
C MET A 2 -20.19 -7.61 17.37
N ARG A 3 -19.54 -7.82 16.23
CA ARG A 3 -18.24 -7.19 15.93
C ARG A 3 -18.48 -5.73 15.54
N ALA A 4 -17.80 -4.80 16.21
CA ALA A 4 -17.82 -3.39 15.82
C ALA A 4 -16.83 -3.15 14.67
N TYR A 5 -17.33 -2.94 13.45
CA TYR A 5 -16.48 -2.69 12.28
C TYR A 5 -15.86 -1.28 12.30
N ALA A 6 -14.61 -1.18 11.88
CA ALA A 6 -13.90 0.09 11.82
C ALA A 6 -14.32 0.91 10.60
N GLY A 7 -14.96 2.06 10.84
CA GLY A 7 -15.32 3.02 9.80
C GLY A 7 -14.13 3.81 9.24
N LEU A 8 -14.40 4.64 8.22
CA LEU A 8 -13.41 5.37 7.45
C LEU A 8 -12.43 6.19 8.30
N TRP A 9 -12.95 7.10 9.15
CA TRP A 9 -12.10 8.02 9.92
C TRP A 9 -11.13 7.32 10.87
N THR A 10 -11.57 6.23 11.53
CA THR A 10 -10.68 5.47 12.42
C THR A 10 -9.56 4.79 11.63
N ARG A 11 -9.85 4.33 10.40
CA ARG A 11 -8.85 3.75 9.50
C ARG A 11 -7.88 4.81 8.96
N ILE A 12 -8.37 6.02 8.62
CA ILE A 12 -7.51 7.15 8.20
C ILE A 12 -6.54 7.52 9.33
N LEU A 13 -7.02 7.68 10.56
CA LEU A 13 -6.15 8.00 11.71
C LEU A 13 -5.14 6.89 11.97
N ALA A 14 -5.55 5.62 11.87
CA ALA A 14 -4.64 4.48 12.00
C ALA A 14 -3.56 4.51 10.91
N PHE A 15 -3.94 4.81 9.67
CA PHE A 15 -3.01 4.95 8.56
C PHE A 15 -2.06 6.14 8.75
N GLY A 16 -2.53 7.25 9.33
CA GLY A 16 -1.67 8.39 9.69
C GLY A 16 -0.56 8.00 10.66
N PHE A 17 -0.85 7.15 11.65
CA PHE A 17 0.18 6.57 12.50
C PHE A 17 1.09 5.61 11.72
N ASP A 18 0.55 4.71 10.90
CA ASP A 18 1.37 3.83 10.05
C ASP A 18 2.30 4.61 9.12
N TYR A 19 1.91 5.82 8.72
CA TYR A 19 2.71 6.66 7.85
C TYR A 19 3.98 7.18 8.52
N LEU A 20 4.04 7.29 9.85
CA LEU A 20 5.25 7.75 10.56
C LEU A 20 6.48 6.86 10.31
N PRO A 21 6.45 5.54 10.61
CA PRO A 21 7.59 4.67 10.30
C PRO A 21 7.84 4.55 8.78
N ILE A 22 6.78 4.60 7.96
CA ILE A 22 6.93 4.57 6.50
C ILE A 22 7.65 5.83 5.99
N ALA A 23 7.30 7.01 6.48
CA ALA A 23 7.91 8.27 6.09
C ALA A 23 9.38 8.35 6.53
N ILE A 24 9.70 7.86 7.74
CA ILE A 24 11.09 7.75 8.20
C ILE A 24 11.88 6.84 7.25
N TYR A 25 11.34 5.66 6.93
CA TYR A 25 11.96 4.73 5.98
C TYR A 25 12.19 5.38 4.61
N LEU A 26 11.17 6.01 4.04
CA LEU A 26 11.27 6.69 2.75
C LEU A 26 12.28 7.85 2.79
N GLY A 27 12.32 8.61 3.88
CA GLY A 27 13.32 9.66 4.09
C GLY A 27 14.74 9.11 4.05
N VAL A 28 15.00 7.99 4.73
CA VAL A 28 16.30 7.30 4.69
C VAL A 28 16.61 6.82 3.27
N VAL A 29 15.66 6.19 2.59
CA VAL A 29 15.83 5.74 1.20
C VAL A 29 16.20 6.90 0.27
N VAL A 30 15.51 8.04 0.38
CA VAL A 30 15.80 9.23 -0.43
C VAL A 30 17.18 9.79 -0.12
N MET A 31 17.53 9.94 1.17
CA MET A 31 18.85 10.46 1.57
C MET A 31 19.99 9.56 1.08
N LEU A 32 19.83 8.24 1.22
CA LEU A 32 20.80 7.27 0.70
C LEU A 32 20.85 7.29 -0.83
N GLY A 33 19.70 7.39 -1.50
CA GLY A 33 19.62 7.49 -2.96
C GLY A 33 20.36 8.72 -3.50
N LEU A 34 20.19 9.88 -2.86
CA LEU A 34 20.89 11.11 -3.21
C LEU A 34 22.41 11.00 -2.96
N ALA A 35 22.81 10.46 -1.81
CA ALA A 35 24.23 10.28 -1.47
C ALA A 35 24.92 9.30 -2.43
N LEU A 36 24.28 8.16 -2.72
CA LEU A 36 24.80 7.15 -3.65
C LEU A 36 24.79 7.66 -5.09
N GLY A 37 23.78 8.42 -5.50
CA GLY A 37 23.74 9.03 -6.84
C GLY A 37 24.87 10.05 -7.05
N ALA A 38 25.17 10.85 -6.01
CA ALA A 38 26.29 11.79 -6.05
C ALA A 38 27.65 11.09 -6.05
N ALA A 39 27.82 10.00 -5.29
CA ALA A 39 29.07 9.26 -5.20
C ALA A 39 29.31 8.30 -6.38
N PHE A 40 28.23 7.75 -6.96
CA PHE A 40 28.28 6.71 -8.01
C PHE A 40 27.26 6.99 -9.13
N PRO A 41 27.48 8.02 -9.97
CA PRO A 41 26.52 8.39 -11.03
C PRO A 41 26.24 7.26 -12.04
N GLU A 42 27.25 6.46 -12.37
CA GLU A 42 27.11 5.32 -13.29
C GLU A 42 26.13 4.26 -12.74
N LEU A 43 26.19 3.97 -11.44
CA LEU A 43 25.26 3.06 -10.79
C LEU A 43 23.83 3.60 -10.84
N GLN A 44 23.65 4.90 -10.62
CA GLN A 44 22.34 5.53 -10.72
C GLN A 44 21.75 5.40 -12.12
N GLN A 45 22.57 5.58 -13.17
CA GLN A 45 22.15 5.40 -14.55
C GLN A 45 21.80 3.93 -14.86
N VAL A 46 22.51 2.95 -14.31
CA VAL A 46 22.16 1.54 -14.50
C VAL A 46 20.83 1.19 -13.82
N VAL A 47 20.61 1.68 -12.60
CA VAL A 47 19.44 1.30 -11.78
C VAL A 47 18.19 2.09 -12.19
N PHE A 48 18.33 3.34 -12.62
CA PHE A 48 17.23 4.26 -12.90
C PHE A 48 17.31 4.92 -14.27
N GLY A 49 18.08 4.39 -15.23
CA GLY A 49 18.28 5.02 -16.54
C GLY A 49 17.18 4.78 -17.56
N ASN A 50 16.20 3.92 -17.26
CA ASN A 50 15.04 3.69 -18.13
C ASN A 50 13.78 3.32 -17.33
N PRO A 51 12.57 3.40 -17.94
CA PRO A 51 11.31 3.16 -17.25
C PRO A 51 11.21 1.79 -16.57
N VAL A 52 11.74 0.74 -17.20
CA VAL A 52 11.65 -0.63 -16.68
C VAL A 52 12.57 -0.80 -15.47
N SER A 53 13.83 -0.36 -15.59
CA SER A 53 14.79 -0.40 -14.48
C SER A 53 14.31 0.39 -13.28
N GLY A 54 13.78 1.61 -13.50
CA GLY A 54 13.23 2.44 -12.45
C GLY A 54 12.02 1.80 -11.75
N GLN A 55 11.10 1.20 -12.52
CA GLN A 55 9.96 0.47 -11.94
C GLN A 55 10.40 -0.73 -11.10
N ILE A 56 11.36 -1.53 -11.57
CA ILE A 56 11.90 -2.67 -10.82
C ILE A 56 12.58 -2.18 -9.54
N ALA A 57 13.45 -1.19 -9.64
CA ALA A 57 14.15 -0.62 -8.50
C ALA A 57 13.18 -0.04 -7.47
N GLY A 58 12.22 0.78 -7.92
CA GLY A 58 11.16 1.34 -7.08
C GLY A 58 10.32 0.25 -6.39
N PHE A 59 9.94 -0.80 -7.12
CA PHE A 59 9.18 -1.92 -6.55
C PHE A 59 9.94 -2.59 -5.39
N PHE A 60 11.22 -2.92 -5.58
CA PHE A 60 12.01 -3.62 -4.57
C PHE A 60 12.47 -2.71 -3.42
N ILE A 61 12.72 -1.43 -3.68
CA ILE A 61 13.20 -0.48 -2.66
C ILE A 61 12.01 0.10 -1.87
N VAL A 62 10.86 0.32 -2.48
CA VAL A 62 9.72 1.00 -1.85
C VAL A 62 8.59 0.01 -1.55
N THR A 63 8.04 -0.62 -2.58
CA THR A 63 6.79 -1.37 -2.44
C THR A 63 6.96 -2.64 -1.63
N VAL A 64 8.02 -3.42 -1.87
CA VAL A 64 8.27 -4.67 -1.16
C VAL A 64 8.46 -4.43 0.35
N PRO A 65 9.34 -3.51 0.82
CA PRO A 65 9.54 -3.28 2.24
C PRO A 65 8.28 -2.76 2.94
N ILE A 66 7.55 -1.84 2.32
CA ILE A 66 6.29 -1.34 2.87
C ILE A 66 5.23 -2.44 2.88
N SER A 67 5.15 -3.28 1.84
CA SER A 67 4.24 -4.44 1.81
C SER A 67 4.57 -5.44 2.91
N LEU A 68 5.86 -5.73 3.14
CA LEU A 68 6.31 -6.59 4.22
C LEU A 68 5.90 -6.04 5.59
N TYR A 69 5.97 -4.73 5.80
CA TYR A 69 5.44 -4.10 7.01
C TYR A 69 3.96 -4.47 7.25
N PHE A 70 3.10 -4.32 6.25
CA PHE A 70 1.68 -4.71 6.38
C PHE A 70 1.52 -6.23 6.59
N VAL A 71 2.20 -7.04 5.78
CA VAL A 71 2.09 -8.51 5.81
C VAL A 71 2.50 -9.08 7.16
N LEU A 72 3.68 -8.69 7.64
CA LEU A 72 4.25 -9.24 8.86
C LEU A 72 3.43 -8.84 10.07
N PHE A 73 3.01 -7.57 10.17
CA PHE A 73 2.27 -7.09 11.33
C PHE A 73 0.85 -7.63 11.37
N GLU A 74 0.12 -7.62 10.25
CA GLU A 74 -1.27 -8.07 10.21
C GLU A 74 -1.43 -9.59 10.34
N SER A 75 -0.39 -10.37 9.98
CA SER A 75 -0.37 -11.83 10.20
C SER A 75 0.28 -12.26 11.53
N SER A 76 0.86 -11.32 12.28
CA SER A 76 1.46 -11.60 13.60
C SER A 76 0.41 -11.77 14.71
N ALA A 77 0.86 -12.12 15.92
CA ALA A 77 0.01 -12.13 17.12
C ALA A 77 -0.64 -10.78 17.41
N TRP A 78 -0.16 -9.68 16.84
CA TRP A 78 -0.79 -8.36 16.99
C TRP A 78 -2.07 -8.23 16.15
N GLN A 79 -2.20 -9.00 15.07
CA GLN A 79 -3.32 -8.90 14.11
C GLN A 79 -3.52 -7.47 13.58
N ALA A 80 -2.51 -6.63 13.62
CA ALA A 80 -2.63 -5.20 13.38
C ALA A 80 -1.25 -4.60 13.12
N THR A 81 -1.21 -3.62 12.23
CA THR A 81 -0.07 -2.70 12.10
C THR A 81 0.08 -1.83 13.34
N TRP A 82 1.24 -1.18 13.48
CA TRP A 82 1.51 -0.30 14.61
C TRP A 82 0.44 0.79 14.76
N GLY A 83 0.07 1.46 13.66
CA GLY A 83 -0.94 2.51 13.66
C GLY A 83 -2.35 2.01 13.94
N LYS A 84 -2.70 0.80 13.47
CA LYS A 84 -3.96 0.14 13.83
C LYS A 84 -4.05 -0.15 15.31
N ARG A 85 -2.97 -0.61 15.95
CA ARG A 85 -2.94 -0.81 17.41
C ARG A 85 -3.15 0.50 18.17
N LYS A 86 -2.57 1.61 17.71
CA LYS A 86 -2.78 2.94 18.31
C LYS A 86 -4.24 3.42 18.26
N ARG A 87 -5.06 2.82 17.39
CA ARG A 87 -6.50 3.08 17.28
C ARG A 87 -7.38 1.91 17.75
N HIS A 88 -6.81 0.97 18.52
CA HIS A 88 -7.50 -0.23 19.00
C HIS A 88 -8.18 -1.02 17.88
N LEU A 89 -7.50 -1.18 16.75
CA LEU A 89 -8.00 -1.91 15.60
C LEU A 89 -7.28 -3.25 15.43
N GLN A 90 -8.02 -4.22 14.90
CA GLN A 90 -7.53 -5.54 14.52
C GLN A 90 -7.99 -5.89 13.10
N VAL A 91 -7.16 -6.64 12.39
CA VAL A 91 -7.46 -7.26 11.11
C VAL A 91 -7.65 -8.75 11.35
N ILE A 92 -8.83 -9.24 10.98
CA ILE A 92 -9.24 -10.62 11.18
C ILE A 92 -9.70 -11.23 9.87
N SER A 93 -9.67 -12.55 9.80
CA SER A 93 -10.32 -13.30 8.73
C SER A 93 -11.85 -13.32 8.90
N ALA A 94 -12.58 -13.76 7.87
CA ALA A 94 -14.02 -13.95 7.95
C ALA A 94 -14.47 -14.88 9.10
N ASP A 95 -13.73 -15.96 9.34
CA ASP A 95 -13.91 -16.88 10.47
C ASP A 95 -13.53 -16.26 11.83
N GLY A 96 -12.96 -15.05 11.85
CA GLY A 96 -12.61 -14.33 13.08
C GLY A 96 -11.24 -14.63 13.64
N THR A 97 -10.46 -15.43 12.94
CA THR A 97 -9.12 -15.81 13.37
C THR A 97 -8.08 -14.82 12.86
N ARG A 98 -6.84 -15.01 13.31
CA ARG A 98 -5.67 -14.29 12.81
C ARG A 98 -5.46 -14.61 11.33
N LEU A 99 -5.08 -13.60 10.55
CA LEU A 99 -4.72 -13.82 9.14
C LEU A 99 -3.55 -14.80 9.02
N SER A 100 -3.70 -15.79 8.15
CA SER A 100 -2.55 -16.55 7.67
C SER A 100 -1.62 -15.64 6.86
N LYS A 101 -0.33 -15.98 6.81
CA LYS A 101 0.65 -15.23 5.98
C LYS A 101 0.18 -15.10 4.53
N LYS A 102 -0.33 -16.19 3.94
CA LYS A 102 -0.85 -16.20 2.56
C LYS A 102 -2.00 -15.20 2.37
N ARG A 103 -2.96 -15.15 3.30
CA ARG A 103 -4.09 -14.21 3.22
C ARG A 103 -3.66 -12.76 3.43
N SER A 104 -2.69 -12.53 4.31
CA SER A 104 -2.14 -11.18 4.51
C SER A 104 -1.34 -10.69 3.30
N ILE A 105 -0.60 -11.59 2.63
CA ILE A 105 0.06 -11.31 1.34
C ILE A 105 -0.97 -10.97 0.27
N SER A 106 -2.01 -11.79 0.07
CA SER A 106 -3.01 -11.51 -0.97
C SER A 106 -3.75 -10.19 -0.73
N ARG A 107 -4.15 -9.93 0.52
CA ARG A 107 -4.75 -8.66 0.93
C ARG A 107 -3.84 -7.47 0.63
N THR A 108 -2.56 -7.59 0.96
CA THR A 108 -1.57 -6.52 0.76
C THR A 108 -1.29 -6.30 -0.72
N ALA A 109 -1.11 -7.37 -1.51
CA ALA A 109 -0.92 -7.27 -2.95
C ALA A 109 -2.09 -6.53 -3.62
N LEU A 110 -3.35 -6.92 -3.32
CA LEU A 110 -4.54 -6.25 -3.82
C LEU A 110 -4.61 -4.77 -3.41
N LYS A 111 -4.20 -4.45 -2.18
CA LYS A 111 -4.14 -3.07 -1.67
C LYS A 111 -3.15 -2.21 -2.45
N PHE A 112 -2.03 -2.77 -2.91
CA PHE A 112 -0.97 -2.04 -3.63
C PHE A 112 -1.16 -2.01 -5.15
N ILE A 113 -2.17 -2.69 -5.73
CA ILE A 113 -2.42 -2.64 -7.19
C ILE A 113 -2.53 -1.19 -7.72
N PRO A 114 -3.35 -0.29 -7.14
CA PRO A 114 -3.48 1.07 -7.67
C PRO A 114 -2.16 1.85 -7.56
N TRP A 115 -1.39 1.58 -6.50
CA TRP A 115 -0.08 2.18 -6.27
C TRP A 115 0.93 1.75 -7.34
N GLU A 116 1.06 0.44 -7.60
CA GLU A 116 2.00 -0.08 -8.60
C GLU A 116 1.63 0.34 -10.03
N LEU A 117 0.33 0.39 -10.34
CA LEU A 117 -0.13 0.89 -11.62
C LEU A 117 0.25 2.37 -11.79
N ALA A 118 0.07 3.19 -10.76
CA ALA A 118 0.48 4.60 -10.79
C ALA A 118 2.00 4.75 -10.97
N HIS A 119 2.82 3.97 -10.28
CA HIS A 119 4.29 4.00 -10.43
C HIS A 119 4.72 3.60 -11.83
N THR A 120 4.08 2.57 -12.40
CA THR A 120 4.34 2.16 -13.79
C THR A 120 4.07 3.33 -14.75
N CYS A 121 2.95 4.05 -14.59
CA CYS A 121 2.66 5.23 -15.40
C CYS A 121 3.64 6.39 -15.16
N ILE A 122 4.04 6.66 -13.91
CA ILE A 122 4.99 7.73 -13.56
C ILE A 122 6.36 7.46 -14.17
N TRP A 123 6.84 6.22 -14.12
CA TRP A 123 8.10 5.85 -14.76
C TRP A 123 8.04 6.00 -16.28
N GLN A 124 6.91 5.72 -16.93
CA GLN A 124 6.79 5.98 -18.37
C GLN A 124 6.83 7.47 -18.69
N ILE A 125 6.14 8.33 -17.93
CA ILE A 125 6.13 9.79 -18.17
C ILE A 125 7.50 10.40 -17.90
N SER A 126 8.22 9.92 -16.89
CA SER A 126 9.53 10.48 -16.52
C SER A 126 10.58 10.39 -17.63
N PHE A 127 10.36 9.52 -18.63
CA PHE A 127 11.21 9.36 -19.81
C PHE A 127 10.49 9.69 -21.12
N ALA A 128 9.23 10.09 -21.08
CA ALA A 128 8.48 10.45 -22.27
C ALA A 128 8.78 11.90 -22.68
N ASP A 129 8.80 12.15 -23.98
CA ASP A 129 8.72 13.51 -24.50
C ASP A 129 7.38 14.16 -24.07
N GLN A 130 7.25 15.49 -24.17
CA GLN A 130 6.05 16.25 -23.73
C GLN A 130 4.73 15.92 -24.48
N THR A 131 4.67 14.79 -25.18
CA THR A 131 3.51 14.29 -25.89
C THR A 131 2.62 13.45 -24.98
N THR A 132 1.32 13.71 -25.02
CA THR A 132 0.33 13.01 -24.20
C THR A 132 0.07 11.61 -24.76
N SER A 133 0.40 10.56 -24.00
CA SER A 133 0.10 9.17 -24.39
C SER A 133 -1.29 8.74 -23.88
N PRO A 134 -2.23 8.34 -24.76
CA PRO A 134 -3.55 7.88 -24.35
C PRO A 134 -3.52 6.68 -23.39
N ILE A 135 -2.54 5.78 -23.55
CA ILE A 135 -2.38 4.59 -22.69
C ILE A 135 -2.05 5.00 -21.25
N ILE A 136 -1.18 6.00 -21.08
CA ILE A 136 -0.80 6.50 -19.77
C ILE A 136 -1.98 7.22 -19.11
N THR A 137 -2.71 8.04 -19.85
CA THR A 137 -3.95 8.69 -19.38
C THR A 137 -4.97 7.65 -18.93
N PHE A 138 -5.21 6.62 -19.73
CA PHE A 138 -6.09 5.51 -19.37
C PHE A 138 -5.62 4.79 -18.10
N GLY A 139 -4.31 4.57 -17.96
CA GLY A 139 -3.70 4.00 -16.77
C GLY A 139 -4.04 4.77 -15.50
N PHE A 140 -3.89 6.11 -15.51
CA PHE A 140 -4.28 6.94 -14.35
C PHE A 140 -5.78 6.99 -14.10
N ILE A 141 -6.61 6.99 -15.15
CA ILE A 141 -8.07 6.86 -14.99
C ILE A 141 -8.39 5.56 -14.25
N LEU A 142 -7.77 4.45 -14.65
CA LEU A 142 -7.94 3.15 -13.99
C LEU A 142 -7.47 3.17 -12.54
N VAL A 143 -6.35 3.82 -12.22
CA VAL A 143 -5.90 4.02 -10.82
C VAL A 143 -7.01 4.67 -9.99
N TRP A 144 -7.59 5.78 -10.46
CA TRP A 144 -8.63 6.49 -9.72
C TRP A 144 -9.94 5.69 -9.62
N ILE A 145 -10.30 4.92 -10.65
CA ILE A 145 -11.42 3.97 -10.58
C ILE A 145 -11.19 2.95 -9.46
N LEU A 146 -9.99 2.36 -9.37
CA LEU A 146 -9.67 1.38 -8.34
C LEU A 146 -9.65 1.99 -6.93
N VAL A 147 -9.14 3.21 -6.78
CA VAL A 147 -9.17 3.95 -5.50
C VAL A 147 -10.63 4.24 -5.11
N GLY A 148 -11.44 4.75 -6.04
CA GLY A 148 -12.86 5.01 -5.85
C GLY A 148 -13.64 3.76 -5.49
N ALA A 149 -13.40 2.63 -6.17
CA ALA A 149 -14.03 1.35 -5.86
C ALA A 149 -13.71 0.87 -4.44
N ASN A 150 -12.48 1.08 -3.96
CA ASN A 150 -12.12 0.76 -2.58
C ASN A 150 -12.83 1.67 -1.56
N ALA A 151 -12.93 2.97 -1.84
CA ALA A 151 -13.63 3.92 -0.98
C ALA A 151 -15.14 3.65 -0.94
N ILE A 152 -15.77 3.45 -2.10
CA ILE A 152 -17.21 3.13 -2.21
C ILE A 152 -17.52 1.82 -1.50
N SER A 153 -16.73 0.75 -1.73
CA SER A 153 -16.91 -0.52 -1.03
C SER A 153 -16.84 -0.35 0.49
N LEU A 154 -15.90 0.45 0.99
CA LEU A 154 -15.74 0.72 2.41
C LEU A 154 -16.96 1.46 3.01
N LEU A 155 -17.54 2.40 2.28
CA LEU A 155 -18.66 3.21 2.76
C LEU A 155 -20.01 2.50 2.70
N VAL A 156 -20.21 1.64 1.69
CA VAL A 156 -21.50 1.01 1.41
C VAL A 156 -21.63 -0.38 2.05
N SER A 157 -20.51 -1.10 2.25
CA SER A 157 -20.59 -2.47 2.77
C SER A 157 -20.96 -2.50 4.26
N PRO A 158 -21.85 -3.42 4.70
CA PRO A 158 -22.24 -3.53 6.11
C PRO A 158 -21.06 -3.80 7.06
N GLY A 159 -20.00 -4.45 6.56
CA GLY A 159 -18.78 -4.75 7.30
C GLY A 159 -17.68 -3.68 7.20
N HIS A 160 -17.96 -2.53 6.56
CA HIS A 160 -16.97 -1.52 6.19
C HIS A 160 -15.72 -2.13 5.55
N GLN A 161 -15.87 -3.03 4.58
CA GLN A 161 -14.77 -3.64 3.86
C GLN A 161 -14.42 -2.85 2.61
N THR A 162 -13.14 -2.54 2.44
CA THR A 162 -12.63 -2.10 1.13
C THR A 162 -12.77 -3.22 0.10
N LEU A 163 -12.64 -2.90 -1.18
CA LEU A 163 -12.72 -3.92 -2.23
C LEU A 163 -11.65 -5.00 -2.03
N TYR A 164 -10.42 -4.61 -1.70
CA TYR A 164 -9.36 -5.58 -1.40
C TYR A 164 -9.65 -6.41 -0.14
N ASP A 165 -10.28 -5.84 0.89
CA ASP A 165 -10.65 -6.59 2.11
C ASP A 165 -11.70 -7.67 1.78
N ARG A 166 -12.66 -7.38 0.90
CA ARG A 166 -13.69 -8.32 0.43
C ARG A 166 -13.06 -9.45 -0.37
N LEU A 167 -12.24 -9.13 -1.36
CA LEU A 167 -11.54 -10.10 -2.20
C LEU A 167 -10.62 -11.01 -1.37
N ALA A 168 -10.01 -10.49 -0.30
CA ALA A 168 -9.17 -11.26 0.61
C ALA A 168 -9.93 -11.96 1.76
N ASN A 169 -11.26 -11.80 1.86
CA ASN A 169 -12.08 -12.31 2.96
C ASN A 169 -11.55 -11.90 4.35
N THR A 170 -11.37 -10.60 4.54
CA THR A 170 -10.83 -9.97 5.76
C THR A 170 -11.68 -8.81 6.24
N TYR A 171 -11.60 -8.51 7.53
CA TYR A 171 -12.32 -7.41 8.17
C TYR A 171 -11.37 -6.62 9.07
N VAL A 172 -11.63 -5.31 9.22
CA VAL A 172 -11.01 -4.49 10.26
C VAL A 172 -12.04 -4.19 11.32
N ILE A 173 -11.79 -4.63 12.55
CA ILE A 173 -12.68 -4.49 13.70
C ILE A 173 -12.05 -3.60 14.76
N LYS A 174 -12.90 -2.98 15.58
CA LYS A 174 -12.50 -2.31 16.81
C LYS A 174 -12.43 -3.34 17.94
N ILE A 175 -11.39 -3.24 18.76
CA ILE A 175 -11.26 -3.97 20.01
C ILE A 175 -11.81 -3.06 21.10
N MET A 176 -12.69 -3.59 21.96
CA MET A 176 -13.05 -2.89 23.19
C MET A 176 -11.81 -2.87 24.08
N ALA A 177 -11.34 -1.66 24.42
CA ALA A 177 -10.27 -1.47 25.38
C ALA A 177 -10.76 -1.79 26.80
#